data_AF-A0A3P7NQH5-F1
#
_entry.id   AF-A0A3P7NQH5-F1
#
_cell.length_a   1.000
_cell.length_b   1.000
_cell.length_c   1.000
_cell.angle_alpha   90.00
_cell.angle_beta   90.00
_cell.angle_gamma   90.00
#
_symmetry.space_group_name_H-M   'P 1'
#
loop_
_entity.id
_entity.type
_entity.pdbx_description
1 polymer ?
#
loop_
_entity_poly.entity_id
_entity_poly.type
_entity_poly.pdbx_seq_one_letter_code
_entity_poly.pdbx_strand_id
1 'polypeptide(L)'
;MEHIWDIVMYYYDSKFGREFCDAPIRRLSQSYQLDAVAGRTVTSKQLLLSTIENISSTHSRLKRSRDAMWKALISAALNEKKLPAWIRIIFRTRQIIEQCYASWSYVARTGSLSTE
;
A
#
# COMPACT_ATOMS: atom_id res chain seq x y z
N MET A 1 14.80 -9.62 -0.16
CA MET A 1 13.85 -8.64 -0.73
C MET A 1 14.58 -7.98 -1.88
N GLU A 2 14.30 -8.39 -3.12
CA GLU A 2 15.10 -7.97 -4.30
C GLU A 2 14.41 -6.88 -5.12
N HIS A 3 13.09 -6.79 -5.03
CA HIS A 3 12.30 -5.83 -5.80
C HIS A 3 11.42 -4.96 -4.89
N ILE A 4 11.13 -3.73 -5.32
CA ILE A 4 10.31 -2.77 -4.56
C ILE A 4 8.90 -3.31 -4.24
N TRP A 5 8.34 -4.10 -5.15
CA TRP A 5 7.06 -4.77 -4.93
C TRP A 5 7.09 -5.74 -3.74
N ASP A 6 8.23 -6.38 -3.48
CA ASP A 6 8.38 -7.29 -2.34
C ASP A 6 8.30 -6.48 -1.01
N ILE A 7 8.81 -5.25 -0.99
CA ILE A 7 8.68 -4.32 0.15
C ILE A 7 7.21 -3.90 0.35
N VAL A 8 6.50 -3.62 -0.75
CA VAL A 8 5.06 -3.29 -0.71
C VAL A 8 4.24 -4.45 -0.13
N MET A 9 4.51 -5.68 -0.59
CA MET A 9 3.85 -6.88 -0.06
C MET A 9 4.21 -7.12 1.40
N TYR A 10 5.47 -6.91 1.78
CA TYR A 10 5.89 -7.01 3.18
C TYR A 10 5.18 -6.00 4.09
N TYR A 11 4.99 -4.76 3.62
CA TYR A 11 4.17 -3.76 4.31
C TYR A 11 2.70 -4.22 4.43
N TYR A 12 2.13 -4.76 3.35
CA TYR A 12 0.76 -5.23 3.31
C TYR A 12 0.51 -6.38 4.30
N ASP A 13 1.39 -7.39 4.31
CA ASP A 13 1.34 -8.52 5.23
C ASP A 13 1.53 -8.07 6.69
N SER A 14 2.49 -7.18 6.96
CA SER A 14 2.76 -6.65 8.32
C SER A 14 1.63 -5.80 8.91
N LYS A 15 0.68 -5.34 8.08
CA LYS A 15 -0.49 -4.55 8.51
C LYS A 15 -1.79 -5.34 8.50
N PHE A 16 -1.70 -6.68 8.48
CA PHE A 16 -2.87 -7.56 8.40
C PHE A 16 -3.79 -7.17 7.23
N GLY A 17 -3.19 -6.80 6.10
CA GLY A 17 -3.93 -6.29 4.94
C GLY A 17 -5.05 -7.21 4.50
N ARG A 18 -4.83 -8.55 4.59
CA ARG A 18 -5.82 -9.59 4.27
C ARG A 18 -7.01 -9.56 5.21
N GLU A 19 -6.79 -9.64 6.52
CA GLU A 19 -7.86 -9.57 7.53
C GLU A 19 -8.65 -8.27 7.44
N PHE A 20 -7.94 -7.17 7.15
CA PHE A 20 -8.58 -5.88 6.93
C PHE A 20 -9.45 -5.90 5.65
N CYS A 21 -9.03 -6.55 4.55
CA CYS A 21 -9.77 -6.68 3.28
C CYS A 21 -10.95 -7.65 3.36
N ASP A 22 -10.80 -8.74 4.11
CA ASP A 22 -11.78 -9.82 4.19
C ASP A 22 -13.02 -9.48 5.03
N ALA A 23 -12.96 -8.38 5.80
CA ALA A 23 -14.08 -7.85 6.57
C ALA A 23 -15.35 -7.73 5.70
N PRO A 24 -16.47 -8.39 6.06
CA PRO A 24 -17.67 -8.50 5.22
C PRO A 24 -18.22 -7.16 4.72
N ILE A 25 -18.24 -6.17 5.63
CA ILE A 25 -18.68 -4.80 5.35
C ILE A 25 -17.85 -4.17 4.21
N ARG A 26 -16.56 -4.52 4.11
CA ARG A 26 -15.65 -3.90 3.14
C ARG A 26 -15.77 -4.50 1.75
N ARG A 27 -15.94 -5.82 1.65
CA ARG A 27 -16.24 -6.48 0.37
C ARG A 27 -17.50 -5.89 -0.27
N LEU A 28 -18.54 -5.68 0.53
CA LEU A 28 -19.76 -5.01 0.09
C LEU A 28 -19.48 -3.57 -0.38
N SER A 29 -18.84 -2.73 0.44
CA SER A 29 -18.54 -1.35 0.03
C SER A 29 -17.69 -1.24 -1.22
N GLN A 30 -16.74 -2.15 -1.45
CA GLN A 30 -15.96 -2.20 -2.68
C GLN A 30 -16.80 -2.59 -3.89
N SER A 31 -17.69 -3.58 -3.77
CA SER A 31 -18.60 -3.97 -4.86
C SER A 31 -19.51 -2.83 -5.31
N TYR A 32 -19.89 -1.93 -4.39
CA TYR A 32 -20.76 -0.79 -4.66
C TYR A 32 -20.03 0.56 -4.81
N GLN A 33 -18.69 0.57 -4.87
CA GLN A 33 -17.86 1.78 -4.98
C GLN A 33 -18.23 2.87 -3.95
N LEU A 34 -18.53 2.47 -2.71
CA LEU A 34 -18.94 3.41 -1.67
C LEU A 34 -17.72 4.13 -1.09
N ASP A 35 -17.68 5.46 -1.22
CA ASP A 35 -16.65 6.33 -0.64
C ASP A 35 -16.77 6.50 0.90
N ALA A 36 -17.89 6.05 1.46
CA ALA A 36 -18.18 6.07 2.89
C ALA A 36 -18.74 4.72 3.34
N VAL A 37 -18.17 4.20 4.43
CA VAL A 37 -18.60 2.94 5.05
C VAL A 37 -19.08 3.25 6.45
N ALA A 38 -20.34 2.99 6.74
CA ALA A 38 -20.96 3.28 8.04
C ALA A 38 -20.76 4.74 8.51
N GLY A 39 -20.88 5.71 7.58
CA GLY A 39 -20.74 7.15 7.89
C GLY A 39 -19.30 7.65 8.08
N ARG A 40 -18.29 6.79 7.89
CA ARG A 40 -16.87 7.18 7.93
C ARG A 40 -16.27 7.19 6.53
N THR A 41 -15.57 8.28 6.20
CA THR A 41 -14.80 8.40 4.95
C THR A 41 -13.66 7.38 4.92
N VAL A 42 -13.48 6.72 3.77
CA VAL A 42 -12.35 5.78 3.59
C VAL A 42 -11.03 6.53 3.71
N THR A 43 -10.18 6.09 4.64
CA THR A 43 -8.87 6.74 4.83
C THR A 43 -7.89 6.34 3.73
N SER A 44 -6.88 7.18 3.47
CA SER A 44 -5.83 6.91 2.47
C SER A 44 -5.11 5.58 2.69
N LYS A 45 -4.93 5.15 3.96
CA LYS A 45 -4.34 3.85 4.29
C LYS A 45 -5.24 2.70 3.86
N GLN A 46 -6.54 2.83 4.11
CA GLN A 46 -7.50 1.77 3.78
C GLN A 46 -7.65 1.62 2.27
N LEU A 47 -7.69 2.74 1.55
CA LEU A 47 -7.69 2.76 0.09
C LEU A 47 -6.40 2.12 -0.46
N LEU A 48 -5.23 2.49 0.07
CA LEU A 48 -3.95 1.87 -0.31
C LEU A 48 -3.97 0.35 -0.14
N LEU A 49 -4.41 -0.16 1.02
CA LEU A 49 -4.47 -1.61 1.29
C LEU A 49 -5.42 -2.31 0.32
N SER A 50 -6.59 -1.71 0.02
CA SER A 50 -7.51 -2.22 -1.00
C SER A 50 -6.88 -2.27 -2.38
N THR A 51 -6.15 -1.22 -2.78
CA THR A 51 -5.51 -1.14 -4.08
C THR A 51 -4.40 -2.18 -4.23
N ILE A 52 -3.58 -2.39 -3.20
CA ILE A 52 -2.54 -3.43 -3.20
C ILE A 52 -3.18 -4.81 -3.36
N GLU A 53 -4.26 -5.11 -2.63
CA GLU A 53 -4.95 -6.40 -2.72
C GLU A 53 -5.58 -6.62 -4.11
N ASN A 54 -6.22 -5.60 -4.68
CA ASN A 54 -6.77 -5.68 -6.03
C ASN A 54 -5.68 -5.91 -7.09
N ILE A 55 -4.56 -5.19 -6.99
CA ILE A 55 -3.42 -5.40 -7.90
C ILE A 55 -2.87 -6.82 -7.72
N SER A 56 -2.64 -7.24 -6.48
CA SER A 56 -2.11 -8.58 -6.16
C SER A 56 -2.97 -9.69 -6.76
N SER A 57 -4.28 -9.67 -6.49
CA SER A 57 -5.23 -10.66 -6.98
C SER A 57 -5.37 -10.67 -8.52
N THR A 58 -5.50 -9.49 -9.15
CA THR A 58 -5.67 -9.39 -10.61
C THR A 58 -4.40 -9.73 -11.39
N HIS A 59 -3.23 -9.30 -10.90
CA HIS A 59 -1.96 -9.47 -11.61
C HIS A 59 -1.36 -10.86 -11.37
N SER A 60 -1.57 -11.45 -10.19
CA SER A 60 -1.20 -12.84 -9.90
C SER A 60 -1.93 -13.80 -10.85
N ARG A 61 -3.25 -13.61 -11.03
CA ARG A 61 -4.06 -14.40 -11.98
C ARG A 61 -3.55 -14.35 -13.42
N LEU A 62 -2.95 -13.23 -13.82
CA LEU A 62 -2.40 -13.01 -15.17
C LEU A 62 -0.89 -13.25 -15.26
N LYS A 63 -0.25 -13.82 -14.22
CA LYS A 63 1.20 -14.07 -14.14
C LYS A 63 2.05 -12.83 -14.48
N ARG A 64 1.59 -11.65 -14.08
CA ARG A 64 2.30 -10.39 -14.36
C ARG A 64 3.54 -10.25 -13.49
N SER A 65 4.56 -9.59 -14.02
CA SER A 65 5.81 -9.35 -13.31
C SER A 65 5.64 -8.40 -12.12
N ARG A 66 6.56 -8.48 -11.15
CA ARG A 66 6.64 -7.55 -10.02
C ARG A 66 6.76 -6.08 -10.45
N ASP A 67 7.44 -5.82 -11.57
CA ASP A 67 7.53 -4.50 -12.18
C ASP A 67 6.18 -4.00 -12.71
N ALA A 68 5.38 -4.87 -13.34
CA ALA A 68 4.03 -4.53 -13.79
C ALA A 68 3.11 -4.19 -12.60
N MET A 69 3.19 -4.96 -11.50
CA MET A 69 2.43 -4.69 -10.28
C MET A 69 2.81 -3.36 -9.64
N TRP A 70 4.12 -3.05 -9.59
CA TRP A 70 4.61 -1.76 -9.13
C TRP A 70 4.10 -0.60 -9.99
N LYS A 71 4.20 -0.72 -11.32
CA LYS A 71 3.67 0.29 -12.27
C LYS A 71 2.16 0.50 -12.11
N ALA A 72 1.40 -0.57 -11.90
CA ALA A 72 -0.03 -0.49 -11.64
C ALA A 72 -0.34 0.28 -10.35
N LEU A 73 0.44 0.07 -9.28
CA LEU A 73 0.28 0.79 -8.02
C LEU A 73 0.56 2.28 -8.18
N ILE A 74 1.64 2.64 -8.88
CA ILE A 74 1.98 4.05 -9.15
C ILE A 74 0.88 4.72 -9.98
N SER A 75 0.39 4.05 -11.03
CA SER A 75 -0.72 4.54 -11.86
C SER A 75 -2.00 4.77 -11.04
N ALA A 76 -2.38 3.79 -10.21
CA ALA A 76 -3.54 3.93 -9.34
C ALA A 76 -3.39 5.09 -8.34
N ALA A 77 -2.21 5.25 -7.74
CA ALA A 77 -1.94 6.32 -6.79
C ALA A 77 -1.96 7.71 -7.42
N LEU A 78 -1.51 7.83 -8.68
CA LEU A 78 -1.59 9.07 -9.46
C LEU A 78 -3.03 9.44 -9.80
N ASN A 79 -3.83 8.47 -10.26
CA ASN A 79 -5.25 8.67 -10.56
C ASN A 79 -6.03 9.13 -9.31
N GLU A 80 -5.68 8.57 -8.15
CA GLU A 80 -6.26 8.93 -6.86
C GLU A 80 -5.74 10.25 -6.28
N LYS A 81 -4.74 10.88 -6.91
CA LYS A 81 -4.00 12.05 -6.40
C LYS A 81 -3.40 11.83 -5.00
N LYS A 82 -3.05 10.58 -4.68
CA LYS A 82 -2.56 10.16 -3.36
C LYS A 82 -1.13 9.61 -3.37
N LEU A 83 -0.43 9.67 -4.51
CA LEU A 83 0.92 9.13 -4.65
C LEU A 83 1.88 9.56 -3.52
N PRO A 84 2.04 10.85 -3.16
CA PRO A 84 2.93 11.23 -2.07
C PRO A 84 2.50 10.66 -0.71
N ALA A 85 1.19 10.60 -0.47
CA ALA A 85 0.64 10.06 0.78
C ALA A 85 0.89 8.56 0.89
N TRP A 86 0.68 7.79 -0.19
CA TRP A 86 0.85 6.34 -0.20
C TRP A 86 2.33 5.95 -0.05
N ILE A 87 3.23 6.62 -0.78
CA ILE A 87 4.68 6.43 -0.62
C ILE A 87 5.07 6.69 0.83
N ARG A 88 4.59 7.79 1.44
CA ARG A 88 4.89 8.11 2.84
C ARG A 88 4.39 7.05 3.81
N ILE A 89 3.17 6.54 3.61
CA ILE A 89 2.59 5.49 4.48
C ILE A 89 3.44 4.22 4.44
N ILE A 90 3.88 3.77 3.26
CA ILE A 90 4.69 2.55 3.12
C ILE A 90 6.10 2.79 3.67
N PHE A 91 6.81 3.78 3.11
CA PHE A 91 8.25 3.93 3.29
C PHE A 91 8.65 4.72 4.54
N ARG A 92 7.70 5.33 5.27
CA ARG A 92 7.96 5.81 6.64
C ARG A 92 7.55 4.83 7.72
N THR A 93 7.05 3.65 7.38
CA THR A 93 6.78 2.62 8.38
C THR A 93 8.10 2.16 8.98
N ARG A 94 8.26 2.33 10.30
CA ARG A 94 9.51 2.01 11.02
C ARG A 94 10.07 0.63 10.68
N GLN A 95 9.21 -0.39 10.72
CA GLN A 95 9.58 -1.76 10.37
C GLN A 95 10.11 -1.91 8.93
N ILE A 96 9.57 -1.15 7.97
CA ILE A 96 10.05 -1.13 6.59
C ILE A 96 11.43 -0.47 6.52
N ILE A 97 11.62 0.65 7.20
CA ILE A 97 12.91 1.35 7.23
C ILE A 97 13.99 0.44 7.83
N GLU A 98 13.72 -0.15 9.00
CA GLU A 98 14.70 -0.94 9.74
C GLU A 98 15.07 -2.26 9.04
N GLN A 99 14.15 -2.86 8.28
CA GLN A 99 14.36 -4.20 7.72
C GLN A 99 14.61 -4.22 6.20
N CYS A 100 14.19 -3.18 5.48
CA CYS A 100 14.27 -3.14 4.02
C CYS A 100 15.32 -2.15 3.51
N TYR A 101 15.83 -1.26 4.37
CA TYR A 101 16.73 -0.19 3.95
C TYR A 101 18.00 -0.14 4.80
N ALA A 102 19.12 0.16 4.15
CA ALA A 102 20.35 0.49 4.84
C ALA A 102 20.23 1.86 5.55
N SER A 103 20.97 2.04 6.64
CA SER A 103 20.97 3.27 7.45
C SER A 103 21.37 4.52 6.67
N TRP A 104 22.20 4.38 5.63
CA TRP A 104 22.61 5.48 4.75
C TRP A 104 21.61 5.80 3.63
N SER A 105 20.56 5.00 3.47
CA SER A 105 19.58 5.20 2.39
C SER A 105 18.79 6.50 2.56
N TYR A 106 18.34 7.08 1.44
CA TYR A 106 17.52 8.29 1.45
C TYR A 106 16.25 8.12 2.30
N VAL A 107 15.59 6.97 2.20
CA VAL A 107 14.37 6.66 2.96
C VAL A 107 14.65 6.62 4.46
N ALA A 108 15.76 6.01 4.89
CA ALA A 108 16.13 5.98 6.30
C ALA A 108 16.46 7.38 6.84
N ARG A 109 17.16 8.21 6.07
CA ARG A 109 17.58 9.56 6.50
C ARG A 109 16.48 10.61 6.44
N THR A 110 15.56 10.52 5.47
CA THR A 110 14.47 11.50 5.31
C THR A 110 13.15 11.05 5.94
N GLY A 111 13.05 9.77 6.29
CA GLY A 111 11.99 9.24 7.15
C GLY A 111 12.11 9.73 8.59
N SER A 112 13.34 9.95 9.09
CA SER A 112 13.63 10.44 10.45
C SER A 112 13.62 11.96 10.60
N LEU A 113 13.64 12.73 9.51
CA LEU A 113 13.75 14.20 9.52
C LEU A 113 12.41 14.91 9.83
N SER A 114 11.68 14.45 10.85
CA SER A 114 10.44 15.11 11.31
C SER A 114 10.35 15.13 12.84
N THR A 115 11.48 15.36 13.50
CA THR A 115 11.56 15.79 14.91
C THR A 115 12.59 16.89 15.01
N GLU A 116 12.18 18.09 14.62
CA GLU A 116 12.63 19.37 15.16
C GLU A 116 11.39 20.25 15.35
#